data_AF-A0A3D2ATT1-F1
#
_entry.id   AF-A0A3D2ATT1-F1
#
_cell.length_a   1.000
_cell.length_b   1.000
_cell.length_c   1.000
_cell.angle_alpha   90.00
_cell.angle_beta   90.00
_cell.angle_gamma   90.00
#
_symmetry.space_group_name_H-M   'P 1'
#
loop_
_entity.id
_entity.type
_entity.pdbx_description
1 polymer ?
#
loop_
_entity_poly.entity_id
_entity_poly.type
_entity_poly.pdbx_seq_one_letter_code
_entity_poly.pdbx_strand_id
1 'polypeptide(L)'
;IVGFSVWLIGLSQIVTVSRLAVLIAIAILAFVSWIAAGKDYKEIWSTTKANLSLIISIELLFITIFCGMALLRASIPDISHTEQPMDLMFLSSVVASEHFPPIDSWLSGEHVSYYYLGYVFVGSITLLTGIETWVAYNLGLAMFAAMTAVTAFGLTYNLVLLCRGSRESGIFAGITTVFLALLASNLVGVLELFRASGGGDSNFWSSIAIAGLTQSEPSNNWFPTDSAWWWWRASRAIPGAITEFPAFSFLLGDMHPHLMSLAFLLLATSLSIQIYLQQGLLHLSAFKSLWPLLLITSISLGSLIVTNLWDFPVALALIASSILLNAARNERRLQLGKAIVMNENSLLISSTTGPQNNSPMPCVRIFNFSEKGWKFNQKLTAEELGTHSGFG
;
A
#
# COMPACT_ATOMS: atom_id res chain seq x y z
N ILE A 1 8.51 -3.66 -8.80
CA ILE A 1 9.97 -3.58 -8.99
C ILE A 1 10.35 -3.75 -10.46
N VAL A 2 10.09 -4.91 -11.09
CA VAL A 2 10.42 -5.14 -12.52
C VAL A 2 9.94 -4.01 -13.43
N GLY A 3 8.65 -3.67 -13.39
CA GLY A 3 8.12 -2.60 -14.22
C GLY A 3 8.73 -1.22 -13.94
N PHE A 4 9.13 -0.94 -12.69
CA PHE A 4 9.85 0.29 -12.34
C PHE A 4 11.27 0.29 -12.93
N SER A 5 11.95 -0.86 -12.91
CA SER A 5 13.24 -1.04 -13.58
C SER A 5 13.13 -0.88 -15.09
N VAL A 6 12.10 -1.45 -15.72
CA VAL A 6 11.82 -1.26 -17.16
C VAL A 6 11.59 0.20 -17.48
N TRP A 7 10.85 0.92 -16.65
CA TRP A 7 10.66 2.36 -16.79
C TRP A 7 11.99 3.14 -16.71
N LEU A 8 12.84 2.87 -15.71
CA LEU A 8 14.16 3.49 -15.59
C LEU A 8 15.07 3.17 -16.79
N ILE A 9 15.02 1.94 -17.30
CA ILE A 9 15.76 1.52 -18.50
C ILE A 9 15.27 2.32 -19.71
N GLY A 10 13.95 2.45 -19.90
CA GLY A 10 13.39 3.24 -21.00
C GLY A 10 13.73 4.72 -20.93
N LEU A 11 13.86 5.30 -19.72
CA LEU A 11 14.32 6.67 -19.53
C LEU A 11 15.80 6.88 -19.88
N SER A 12 16.61 5.83 -19.86
CA SER A 12 18.05 5.94 -20.15
C SER A 12 18.34 6.36 -21.60
N GLN A 13 17.39 6.17 -22.52
CA GLN A 13 17.56 6.37 -23.97
C GLN A 13 18.66 5.49 -24.59
N ILE A 14 19.25 4.56 -23.83
CA ILE A 14 20.35 3.70 -24.30
C ILE A 14 19.82 2.31 -24.68
N VAL A 15 18.88 1.79 -23.89
CA VAL A 15 18.32 0.45 -24.08
C VAL A 15 16.86 0.57 -24.50
N THR A 16 16.52 -0.13 -25.58
CA THR A 16 15.15 -0.21 -26.09
C THR A 16 14.27 -1.05 -25.18
N VAL A 17 13.12 -0.51 -24.78
CA VAL A 17 12.06 -1.23 -24.09
C VAL A 17 11.50 -2.28 -25.04
N SER A 18 11.70 -3.55 -24.68
CA SER A 18 11.30 -4.69 -25.49
C SER A 18 11.02 -5.89 -24.59
N ARG A 19 10.40 -6.94 -25.13
CA ARG A 19 10.22 -8.22 -24.42
C ARG A 19 11.52 -8.74 -23.82
N LEU A 20 12.63 -8.64 -24.56
CA LEU A 20 13.95 -9.07 -24.10
C LEU A 20 14.43 -8.20 -22.92
N ALA A 21 14.25 -6.88 -22.99
CA ALA A 21 14.61 -5.98 -21.89
C ALA A 21 13.84 -6.30 -20.61
N VAL A 22 12.54 -6.62 -20.70
CA VAL A 22 11.73 -7.05 -19.54
C VAL A 22 12.26 -8.36 -18.96
N LEU A 23 12.57 -9.36 -19.80
CA LEU A 23 13.15 -10.64 -19.36
C LEU A 23 14.52 -10.46 -18.68
N ILE A 24 15.37 -9.59 -19.23
CA ILE A 24 16.67 -9.25 -18.64
C ILE A 24 16.46 -8.56 -17.27
N ALA A 25 15.51 -7.63 -17.16
CA ALA A 25 15.20 -6.98 -15.89
C ALA A 25 14.72 -7.99 -14.83
N ILE A 26 13.90 -8.97 -15.22
CA ILE A 26 13.49 -10.09 -14.35
C ILE A 26 14.71 -10.92 -13.93
N ALA A 27 15.57 -11.31 -14.88
CA ALA A 27 16.75 -12.12 -14.61
C ALA A 27 17.75 -11.41 -13.67
N ILE A 28 17.99 -10.12 -13.89
CA ILE A 28 18.83 -9.29 -13.01
C ILE A 28 18.21 -9.23 -11.61
N LEU A 29 16.90 -8.97 -11.50
CA LEU A 29 16.24 -8.90 -10.20
C LEU A 29 16.30 -10.25 -9.46
N ALA A 30 16.10 -11.36 -10.17
CA ALA A 30 16.21 -12.70 -9.61
C ALA A 30 17.64 -13.01 -9.14
N PHE A 31 18.65 -12.63 -9.91
CA PHE A 31 20.06 -12.79 -9.56
C PHE A 31 20.45 -11.94 -8.35
N VAL A 32 20.06 -10.67 -8.32
CA VAL A 32 20.28 -9.77 -7.18
C VAL A 32 19.57 -10.30 -5.93
N SER A 33 18.33 -10.79 -6.06
CA SER A 33 17.58 -11.39 -4.96
C SER A 33 18.25 -12.67 -4.45
N TRP A 34 18.82 -13.49 -5.33
CA TRP A 34 19.56 -14.69 -4.94
C TRP A 34 20.85 -14.36 -4.19
N ILE A 35 21.63 -13.39 -4.66
CA ILE A 35 22.81 -12.90 -3.95
C ILE A 35 22.42 -12.31 -2.59
N ALA A 36 21.36 -11.50 -2.54
CA ALA A 36 20.87 -10.88 -1.32
C ALA A 36 20.36 -11.92 -0.30
N ALA A 37 19.71 -13.00 -0.77
CA ALA A 37 19.29 -14.11 0.09
C ALA A 37 20.51 -14.84 0.70
N GLY A 38 21.64 -14.90 -0.02
CA GLY A 38 22.94 -15.28 0.51
C GLY A 38 22.91 -16.52 1.41
N LYS A 39 23.39 -16.38 2.66
CA LYS A 39 23.38 -17.46 3.67
C LYS A 39 22.04 -17.60 4.39
N ASP A 40 21.17 -16.60 4.26
CA ASP A 40 19.89 -16.51 4.96
C ASP A 40 18.78 -17.31 4.26
N TYR A 41 19.07 -17.94 3.11
CA TYR A 41 18.11 -18.76 2.37
C TYR A 41 17.43 -19.84 3.23
N LYS A 42 18.13 -20.41 4.22
CA LYS A 42 17.56 -21.40 5.14
C LYS A 42 16.50 -20.79 6.05
N GLU A 43 16.75 -19.59 6.53
CA GLU A 43 15.80 -18.84 7.38
C GLU A 43 14.59 -18.40 6.55
N ILE A 44 14.81 -17.88 5.34
CA ILE A 44 13.76 -17.52 4.39
C ILE A 44 12.89 -18.75 4.14
N TRP A 45 13.48 -19.90 3.79
CA TRP A 45 12.76 -21.13 3.52
C TRP A 45 11.97 -21.65 4.73
N SER A 46 12.57 -21.61 5.92
CA SER A 46 11.89 -21.97 7.17
C SER A 46 10.69 -21.07 7.44
N THR A 47 10.85 -19.76 7.23
CA THR A 47 9.78 -18.76 7.40
C THR A 47 8.68 -18.93 6.37
N THR A 48 9.02 -19.21 5.11
CA THR A 48 8.05 -19.53 4.05
C THR A 48 7.24 -20.76 4.41
N LYS A 49 7.89 -21.84 4.86
CA LYS A 49 7.19 -23.07 5.30
C LYS A 49 6.27 -22.82 6.49
N ALA A 50 6.73 -22.05 7.48
CA ALA A 50 5.95 -21.71 8.66
C ALA A 50 4.68 -20.89 8.33
N ASN A 51 4.72 -20.12 7.23
CA ASN A 51 3.64 -19.25 6.80
C ASN A 51 2.98 -19.70 5.49
N LEU A 52 3.21 -20.94 5.05
CA LEU A 52 2.77 -21.40 3.73
C LEU A 52 1.25 -21.31 3.56
N SER A 53 0.49 -21.62 4.60
CA SER A 53 -0.97 -21.48 4.61
C SER A 53 -1.39 -20.04 4.32
N LEU A 54 -0.77 -19.06 4.96
CA LEU A 54 -1.06 -17.64 4.75
C LEU A 54 -0.68 -17.19 3.33
N ILE A 55 0.48 -17.62 2.82
CA ILE A 55 0.93 -17.32 1.46
C ILE A 55 -0.09 -17.87 0.45
N ILE A 56 -0.47 -19.15 0.58
CA ILE A 56 -1.47 -19.77 -0.30
C ILE A 56 -2.81 -19.02 -0.20
N SER A 57 -3.25 -18.62 1.00
CA SER A 57 -4.48 -17.83 1.14
C SER A 57 -4.42 -16.48 0.42
N ILE A 58 -3.28 -15.79 0.46
CA ILE A 58 -3.09 -14.51 -0.25
C ILE A 58 -3.09 -14.73 -1.76
N GLU A 59 -2.42 -15.77 -2.26
CA GLU A 59 -2.43 -16.12 -3.69
C GLU A 59 -3.83 -16.51 -4.17
N LEU A 60 -4.57 -17.28 -3.37
CA LEU A 60 -5.96 -17.63 -3.68
C LEU A 60 -6.86 -16.39 -3.67
N LEU A 61 -6.66 -15.45 -2.75
CA LEU A 61 -7.37 -14.17 -2.74
C LEU A 61 -7.05 -13.37 -4.02
N PHE A 62 -5.77 -13.26 -4.39
CA PHE A 62 -5.35 -12.59 -5.62
C PHE A 62 -6.03 -13.20 -6.84
N ILE A 63 -5.93 -14.52 -7.02
CA ILE A 63 -6.52 -15.24 -8.15
C ILE A 63 -8.04 -15.10 -8.16
N THR A 64 -8.69 -15.18 -7.00
CA THR A 64 -10.16 -15.05 -6.90
C THR A 64 -10.62 -13.68 -7.37
N ILE A 65 -9.99 -12.61 -6.88
CA ILE A 65 -10.33 -11.24 -7.27
C ILE A 65 -9.96 -10.97 -8.73
N PHE A 66 -8.80 -11.44 -9.18
CA PHE A 66 -8.36 -11.33 -10.56
C PHE A 66 -9.35 -12.00 -11.51
N CYS A 67 -9.68 -13.27 -11.29
CA CYS A 67 -10.63 -14.00 -12.12
C CYS A 67 -12.03 -13.40 -12.04
N GLY A 68 -12.49 -12.99 -10.85
CA GLY A 68 -13.79 -12.32 -10.70
C GLY A 68 -13.88 -11.03 -11.51
N MET A 69 -12.85 -10.18 -11.43
CA MET A 69 -12.79 -8.94 -12.20
C MET A 69 -12.62 -9.21 -13.70
N ALA A 70 -11.79 -10.20 -14.08
CA ALA A 70 -11.62 -10.58 -15.48
C ALA A 70 -12.94 -11.11 -16.09
N LEU A 71 -13.74 -11.86 -15.33
CA LEU A 71 -15.07 -12.31 -15.76
C LEU A 71 -16.06 -11.14 -15.89
N LEU A 72 -16.01 -10.17 -14.96
CA LEU A 72 -16.80 -8.94 -15.07
C LEU A 72 -16.40 -8.13 -16.30
N ARG A 73 -15.11 -8.00 -16.59
CA ARG A 73 -14.63 -7.33 -17.81
C ARG A 73 -14.95 -8.13 -19.06
N ALA A 74 -14.98 -9.46 -19.00
CA ALA A 74 -15.35 -10.29 -20.14
C ALA A 74 -16.83 -10.17 -20.52
N SER A 75 -17.72 -9.80 -19.59
CA SER A 75 -19.14 -9.54 -19.91
C SER A 75 -19.37 -8.17 -20.54
N ILE A 76 -18.45 -7.22 -20.34
CA ILE A 76 -18.49 -5.87 -20.93
C ILE A 76 -17.07 -5.48 -21.39
N PRO A 77 -16.53 -6.14 -22.43
CA PRO A 77 -15.12 -5.99 -22.81
C PRO A 77 -14.83 -4.73 -23.61
N ASP A 78 -15.87 -4.09 -24.16
CA ASP A 78 -15.75 -2.93 -25.01
C ASP A 78 -15.07 -1.76 -24.27
N ILE A 79 -14.12 -1.13 -24.97
CA ILE A 79 -13.33 0.01 -24.50
C ILE A 79 -13.76 1.22 -25.33
N SER A 80 -14.98 1.71 -25.10
CA SER A 80 -15.63 2.66 -26.01
C SER A 80 -16.37 3.81 -25.33
N HIS A 81 -16.49 3.79 -24.01
CA HIS A 81 -17.16 4.84 -23.25
C HIS A 81 -16.16 5.67 -22.43
N THR A 82 -16.63 6.84 -21.99
CA THR A 82 -15.90 7.76 -21.09
C THR A 82 -14.45 7.98 -21.54
N GLU A 83 -13.48 7.74 -20.66
CA GLU A 83 -12.06 7.99 -20.91
C GLU A 83 -11.29 6.71 -21.24
N GLN A 84 -11.97 5.56 -21.33
CA GLN A 84 -11.32 4.28 -21.66
C GLN A 84 -10.51 4.30 -22.96
N PRO A 85 -10.99 4.92 -24.07
CA PRO A 85 -10.19 5.00 -25.29
C PRO A 85 -8.87 5.77 -25.09
N MET A 86 -8.87 6.79 -24.20
CA MET A 86 -7.68 7.55 -23.85
C MET A 86 -6.72 6.70 -23.03
N ASP A 87 -7.22 5.95 -22.06
CA ASP A 87 -6.38 5.04 -21.25
C ASP A 87 -5.80 3.89 -22.10
N LEU A 88 -6.56 3.36 -23.05
CA LEU A 88 -6.06 2.38 -24.02
C LEU A 88 -5.00 3.00 -24.94
N MET A 89 -5.15 4.28 -25.31
CA MET A 89 -4.12 5.00 -26.06
C MET A 89 -2.82 5.10 -25.25
N PHE A 90 -2.87 5.43 -23.95
CA PHE A 90 -1.68 5.47 -23.12
C PHE A 90 -0.99 4.10 -23.01
N LEU A 91 -1.77 3.03 -22.81
CA LEU A 91 -1.23 1.67 -22.79
C LEU A 91 -0.58 1.30 -24.13
N SER A 92 -1.26 1.59 -25.24
CA SER A 92 -0.76 1.26 -26.57
C SER A 92 0.50 2.05 -26.91
N SER A 93 0.54 3.34 -26.53
CA SER A 93 1.70 4.21 -26.67
C SER A 93 2.90 3.69 -25.87
N VAL A 94 2.67 3.22 -24.64
CA VAL A 94 3.71 2.60 -23.80
C VAL A 94 4.25 1.31 -24.40
N VAL A 95 3.39 0.44 -24.95
CA VAL A 95 3.80 -0.83 -25.56
C VAL A 95 4.53 -0.61 -26.88
N ALA A 96 4.15 0.42 -27.65
CA ALA A 96 4.75 0.74 -28.93
C ALA A 96 6.07 1.53 -28.83
N SER A 97 6.32 2.22 -27.72
CA SER A 97 7.50 3.08 -27.55
C SER A 97 8.75 2.29 -27.16
N GLU A 98 9.84 2.51 -27.89
CA GLU A 98 11.15 1.91 -27.58
C GLU A 98 11.86 2.62 -26.43
N HIS A 99 11.53 3.89 -26.17
CA HIS A 99 12.10 4.70 -25.10
C HIS A 99 11.02 5.51 -24.39
N PHE A 100 11.33 6.01 -23.19
CA PHE A 100 10.40 6.84 -22.41
C PHE A 100 10.90 8.28 -22.25
N PRO A 101 10.02 9.30 -22.24
CA PRO A 101 8.54 9.21 -22.22
C PRO A 101 7.92 8.67 -23.52
N PRO A 102 6.80 7.94 -23.46
CA PRO A 102 6.20 7.35 -24.66
C PRO A 102 5.65 8.44 -25.59
N ILE A 103 5.61 8.15 -26.90
CA ILE A 103 5.06 9.06 -27.91
C ILE A 103 3.54 9.09 -27.76
N ASP A 104 2.94 10.27 -27.84
CA ASP A 104 1.49 10.41 -27.81
C ASP A 104 0.88 9.99 -29.17
N SER A 105 0.08 8.92 -29.17
CA SER A 105 -0.52 8.40 -30.41
C SER A 105 -1.67 9.27 -30.94
N TRP A 106 -2.19 10.21 -30.13
CA TRP A 106 -3.24 11.14 -30.52
C TRP A 106 -2.71 12.53 -30.87
N LEU A 107 -1.47 12.85 -30.46
CA LEU A 107 -0.79 14.12 -30.78
C LEU A 107 0.58 13.87 -31.42
N SER A 108 0.59 13.84 -32.76
CA SER A 108 1.80 13.54 -33.54
C SER A 108 2.97 14.48 -33.22
N GLY A 109 4.14 13.90 -32.97
CA GLY A 109 5.38 14.62 -32.67
C GLY A 109 5.57 14.95 -31.19
N GLU A 110 4.56 14.74 -30.36
CA GLU A 110 4.62 15.01 -28.93
C GLU A 110 4.75 13.73 -28.10
N HIS A 111 5.16 13.90 -26.85
CA HIS A 111 5.21 12.83 -25.85
C HIS A 111 3.98 12.88 -24.94
N VAL A 112 3.61 11.73 -24.39
CA VAL A 112 2.55 11.65 -23.37
C VAL A 112 2.91 12.54 -22.18
N SER A 113 2.12 13.59 -21.97
CA SER A 113 2.21 14.50 -20.83
C SER A 113 1.19 14.12 -19.74
N TYR A 114 1.22 12.86 -19.30
CA TYR A 114 0.30 12.32 -18.29
C TYR A 114 0.99 11.26 -17.41
N TYR A 115 0.31 10.79 -16.36
CA TYR A 115 0.86 9.76 -15.46
C TYR A 115 0.87 8.39 -16.15
N TYR A 116 2.03 7.92 -16.63
CA TYR A 116 2.08 6.71 -17.46
C TYR A 116 2.66 5.45 -16.78
N LEU A 117 3.19 5.54 -15.56
CA LEU A 117 3.92 4.41 -14.95
C LEU A 117 3.05 3.17 -14.69
N GLY A 118 1.77 3.36 -14.33
CA GLY A 118 0.82 2.25 -14.20
C GLY A 118 0.63 1.47 -15.52
N TYR A 119 0.55 2.18 -16.64
CA TYR A 119 0.51 1.59 -17.97
C TYR A 119 1.82 0.89 -18.34
N VAL A 120 2.99 1.32 -17.83
CA VAL A 120 4.26 0.57 -17.99
C VAL A 120 4.21 -0.78 -17.30
N PHE A 121 3.50 -0.92 -16.17
CA PHE A 121 3.34 -2.21 -15.51
C PHE A 121 2.51 -3.17 -16.34
N VAL A 122 1.37 -2.72 -16.86
CA VAL A 122 0.51 -3.51 -17.75
C VAL A 122 1.21 -3.78 -19.08
N GLY A 123 1.89 -2.78 -19.65
CA GLY A 123 2.64 -2.88 -20.89
C GLY A 123 3.81 -3.87 -20.80
N SER A 124 4.51 -3.91 -19.66
CA SER A 124 5.56 -4.91 -19.42
C SER A 124 5.02 -6.34 -19.47
N ILE A 125 3.84 -6.58 -18.92
CA ILE A 125 3.17 -7.89 -18.99
C ILE A 125 2.71 -8.17 -20.42
N THR A 126 2.16 -7.16 -21.11
CA THR A 126 1.74 -7.23 -22.51
C THR A 126 2.90 -7.65 -23.43
N LEU A 127 4.09 -7.06 -23.26
CA LEU A 127 5.30 -7.42 -24.00
C LEU A 127 5.76 -8.86 -23.72
N LEU A 128 5.59 -9.36 -22.50
CA LEU A 128 5.97 -10.72 -22.12
C LEU A 128 5.04 -11.78 -22.72
N THR A 129 3.73 -11.51 -22.71
CA THR A 129 2.69 -12.43 -23.17
C THR A 129 2.43 -12.33 -24.67
N GLY A 130 2.69 -11.18 -25.28
CA GLY A 130 2.42 -10.92 -26.69
C GLY A 130 0.94 -10.84 -27.04
N ILE A 131 0.08 -10.53 -26.05
CA ILE A 131 -1.35 -10.33 -26.27
C ILE A 131 -1.62 -8.91 -26.77
N GLU A 132 -2.77 -8.73 -27.42
CA GLU A 132 -3.24 -7.42 -27.88
C GLU A 132 -3.46 -6.44 -26.71
N THR A 133 -3.21 -5.15 -26.94
CA THR A 133 -3.28 -4.11 -25.88
C THR A 133 -4.68 -3.95 -25.29
N TRP A 134 -5.73 -4.15 -26.08
CA TRP A 134 -7.12 -4.08 -25.60
C TRP A 134 -7.49 -5.26 -24.68
N VAL A 135 -6.88 -6.44 -24.88
CA VAL A 135 -7.02 -7.58 -23.96
C VAL A 135 -6.23 -7.30 -22.69
N ALA A 136 -4.99 -6.82 -22.84
CA ALA A 136 -4.15 -6.44 -21.72
C ALA A 136 -4.75 -5.33 -20.86
N TYR A 137 -5.48 -4.39 -21.45
CA TYR A 137 -6.22 -3.33 -20.75
C TYR A 137 -7.22 -3.92 -19.74
N ASN A 138 -8.11 -4.81 -20.22
CA ASN A 138 -9.12 -5.45 -19.39
C ASN A 138 -8.49 -6.35 -18.31
N LEU A 139 -7.41 -7.07 -18.63
CA LEU A 139 -6.67 -7.87 -17.65
C LEU A 139 -5.84 -6.99 -16.68
N GLY A 140 -5.43 -5.79 -17.10
CA GLY A 140 -4.76 -4.79 -16.29
C GLY A 140 -5.66 -4.26 -15.18
N LEU A 141 -6.91 -3.94 -15.49
CA LEU A 141 -7.94 -3.61 -14.49
C LEU A 141 -8.11 -4.75 -13.47
N ALA A 142 -8.19 -5.99 -13.94
CA ALA A 142 -8.28 -7.17 -13.07
C ALA A 142 -7.04 -7.35 -12.17
N MET A 143 -5.85 -7.11 -12.71
CA MET A 143 -4.59 -7.13 -11.97
C MET A 143 -4.59 -6.08 -10.87
N PHE A 144 -4.93 -4.82 -11.17
CA PHE A 144 -4.94 -3.75 -10.16
C PHE A 144 -6.01 -3.95 -9.09
N ALA A 145 -7.17 -4.53 -9.43
CA ALA A 145 -8.18 -4.93 -8.45
C ALA A 145 -7.61 -5.98 -7.48
N ALA A 146 -6.96 -7.03 -8.01
CA ALA A 146 -6.36 -8.08 -7.20
C ALA A 146 -5.19 -7.58 -6.35
N MET A 147 -4.34 -6.69 -6.88
CA MET A 147 -3.25 -6.04 -6.13
C MET A 147 -3.80 -5.17 -4.99
N THR A 148 -4.87 -4.42 -5.24
CA THR A 148 -5.55 -3.62 -4.22
C THR A 148 -6.13 -4.51 -3.12
N ALA A 149 -6.75 -5.64 -3.49
CA ALA A 149 -7.28 -6.61 -2.53
C ALA A 149 -6.20 -7.18 -1.61
N VAL A 150 -5.09 -7.68 -2.16
CA VAL A 150 -4.04 -8.32 -1.33
C VAL A 150 -3.30 -7.32 -0.45
N THR A 151 -3.09 -6.09 -0.93
CA THR A 151 -2.46 -5.03 -0.12
C THR A 151 -3.38 -4.53 0.98
N ALA A 152 -4.68 -4.35 0.72
CA ALA A 152 -5.68 -4.01 1.73
C ALA A 152 -5.83 -5.12 2.78
N PHE A 153 -5.93 -6.38 2.34
CA PHE A 153 -5.97 -7.54 3.23
C PHE A 153 -4.72 -7.60 4.11
N GLY A 154 -3.53 -7.51 3.50
CA GLY A 154 -2.26 -7.58 4.21
C GLY A 154 -2.10 -6.47 5.25
N LEU A 155 -2.49 -5.23 4.91
CA LEU A 155 -2.46 -4.10 5.83
C LEU A 155 -3.34 -4.36 7.06
N THR A 156 -4.62 -4.66 6.86
CA THR A 156 -5.56 -4.87 7.97
C THR A 156 -5.23 -6.13 8.78
N TYR A 157 -4.88 -7.23 8.12
CA TYR A 157 -4.46 -8.47 8.77
C TYR A 157 -3.32 -8.23 9.76
N ASN A 158 -2.27 -7.53 9.31
CA ASN A 158 -1.12 -7.23 10.15
C ASN A 158 -1.48 -6.24 11.27
N LEU A 159 -2.32 -5.23 11.01
CA LEU A 159 -2.78 -4.30 12.04
C LEU A 159 -3.54 -5.01 13.17
N VAL A 160 -4.43 -5.95 12.84
CA VAL A 160 -5.16 -6.73 13.85
C VAL A 160 -4.20 -7.56 14.71
N LEU A 161 -3.22 -8.22 14.10
CA LEU A 161 -2.21 -8.99 14.84
C LEU A 161 -1.33 -8.10 15.72
N LEU A 162 -0.95 -6.91 15.25
CA LEU A 162 -0.21 -5.92 16.04
C LEU A 162 -1.01 -5.44 17.25
N CYS A 163 -2.34 -5.39 17.13
CA CYS A 163 -3.28 -5.10 18.21
C CYS A 163 -3.62 -6.33 19.08
N ARG A 164 -2.84 -7.42 18.99
CA ARG A 164 -3.04 -8.69 19.73
C ARG A 164 -4.35 -9.42 19.41
N GLY A 165 -4.94 -9.14 18.25
CA GLY A 165 -6.04 -9.95 17.72
C GLY A 165 -5.55 -11.34 17.32
N SER A 166 -6.49 -12.29 17.23
CA SER A 166 -6.19 -13.64 16.75
C SER A 166 -6.01 -13.64 15.22
N ARG A 167 -5.49 -14.75 14.68
CA ARG A 167 -5.33 -14.92 13.22
C ARG A 167 -6.67 -14.90 12.51
N GLU A 168 -7.69 -15.49 13.12
CA GLU A 168 -9.06 -15.56 12.62
C GLU A 168 -9.66 -14.16 12.52
N SER A 169 -9.51 -13.34 13.56
CA SER A 169 -9.94 -11.93 13.54
C SER A 169 -9.20 -11.13 12.48
N GLY A 170 -7.90 -11.39 12.28
CA GLY A 170 -7.11 -10.76 11.22
C GLY A 170 -7.62 -11.12 9.82
N ILE A 171 -7.93 -12.39 9.58
CA ILE A 171 -8.50 -12.85 8.29
C ILE A 171 -9.87 -12.20 8.06
N PHE A 172 -10.75 -12.23 9.06
CA PHE A 172 -12.09 -11.64 8.96
C PHE A 172 -12.01 -10.14 8.67
N ALA A 173 -11.17 -9.40 9.40
CA ALA A 173 -11.00 -7.97 9.18
C ALA A 173 -10.38 -7.66 7.81
N GLY A 174 -9.41 -8.45 7.36
CA GLY A 174 -8.81 -8.34 6.04
C GLY A 174 -9.83 -8.55 4.91
N ILE A 175 -10.61 -9.63 4.96
CA ILE A 175 -11.68 -9.91 3.98
C ILE A 175 -12.73 -8.81 4.01
N THR A 176 -13.12 -8.34 5.20
CA THR A 176 -14.05 -7.23 5.37
C THR A 176 -13.51 -5.96 4.72
N THR A 177 -12.22 -5.66 4.88
CA THR A 177 -11.59 -4.51 4.23
C THR A 177 -11.62 -4.63 2.71
N VAL A 178 -11.33 -5.81 2.16
CA VAL A 178 -11.42 -6.05 0.70
C VAL A 178 -12.85 -5.86 0.20
N PHE A 179 -13.83 -6.41 0.90
CA PHE A 179 -15.25 -6.25 0.57
C PHE A 179 -15.68 -4.77 0.61
N LEU A 180 -15.32 -4.07 1.69
CA LEU A 180 -15.62 -2.65 1.83
C LEU A 180 -14.87 -1.82 0.78
N ALA A 181 -13.65 -2.16 0.40
CA ALA A 181 -12.88 -1.40 -0.58
C ALA A 181 -13.38 -1.62 -2.01
N LEU A 182 -13.65 -2.86 -2.42
CA LEU A 182 -13.86 -3.22 -3.83
C LEU A 182 -15.31 -3.53 -4.21
N LEU A 183 -16.22 -3.71 -3.23
CA LEU A 183 -17.62 -4.02 -3.51
C LEU A 183 -18.57 -2.98 -2.90
N ALA A 184 -18.45 -2.71 -1.59
CA ALA A 184 -19.41 -1.84 -0.92
C ALA A 184 -19.04 -0.34 -1.04
N SER A 185 -17.78 0.03 -0.78
CA SER A 185 -17.13 1.36 -0.81
C SER A 185 -17.87 2.57 -0.22
N ASN A 186 -19.10 2.85 -0.65
CA ASN A 186 -19.94 3.92 -0.13
C ASN A 186 -21.39 3.44 0.12
N LEU A 187 -22.19 4.28 0.79
CA LEU A 187 -23.57 3.93 1.16
C LEU A 187 -24.60 4.25 0.08
N VAL A 188 -24.20 4.82 -1.07
CA VAL A 188 -25.15 5.25 -2.10
C VAL A 188 -25.89 4.07 -2.72
N GLY A 189 -25.23 2.92 -2.87
CA GLY A 189 -25.91 1.69 -3.32
C GLY A 189 -27.08 1.28 -2.41
N VAL A 190 -26.93 1.43 -1.08
CA VAL A 190 -28.01 1.15 -0.13
C VAL A 190 -29.14 2.17 -0.28
N LEU A 191 -28.80 3.44 -0.44
CA LEU A 191 -29.77 4.51 -0.67
C LEU A 191 -30.54 4.30 -1.98
N GLU A 192 -29.88 3.84 -3.05
CA GLU A 192 -30.51 3.51 -4.33
C GLU A 192 -31.52 2.36 -4.19
N LEU A 193 -31.19 1.30 -3.43
CA LEU A 193 -32.14 0.22 -3.16
C LEU A 193 -33.33 0.69 -2.32
N PHE A 194 -33.09 1.54 -1.31
CA PHE A 194 -34.17 2.14 -0.53
C PHE A 194 -35.08 3.02 -1.40
N ARG A 195 -34.50 3.86 -2.25
CA ARG A 195 -35.21 4.69 -3.23
C ARG A 195 -36.00 3.86 -4.23
N ALA A 196 -35.42 2.77 -4.74
CA ALA A 196 -36.07 1.85 -5.66
C ALA A 196 -37.27 1.13 -5.01
N SER A 197 -37.30 0.98 -3.69
CA SER A 197 -38.47 0.47 -2.97
C SER A 197 -39.57 1.52 -2.73
N GLY A 198 -39.39 2.75 -3.24
CA GLY A 198 -40.27 3.91 -2.98
C GLY A 198 -40.02 4.55 -1.61
N GLY A 199 -38.89 4.26 -0.98
CA GLY A 199 -38.51 4.80 0.32
C GLY A 199 -38.08 6.27 0.26
N GLY A 200 -38.36 7.01 1.33
CA GLY A 200 -37.94 8.39 1.52
C GLY A 200 -38.84 9.40 0.79
N ASP A 201 -39.23 10.47 1.49
CA ASP A 201 -39.97 11.59 0.91
C ASP A 201 -39.03 12.64 0.28
N SER A 202 -39.61 13.65 -0.36
CA SER A 202 -38.85 14.73 -1.00
C SER A 202 -37.92 15.49 -0.03
N ASN A 203 -38.30 15.61 1.24
CA ASN A 203 -37.48 16.25 2.28
C ASN A 203 -36.29 15.39 2.69
N PHE A 204 -36.47 14.07 2.80
CA PHE A 204 -35.37 13.15 3.05
C PHE A 204 -34.34 13.23 1.93
N TRP A 205 -34.77 13.10 0.68
CA TRP A 205 -33.86 13.10 -0.48
C TRP A 205 -33.16 14.43 -0.69
N SER A 206 -33.84 15.56 -0.41
CA SER A 206 -33.20 16.87 -0.44
C SER A 206 -32.15 17.04 0.67
N SER A 207 -32.33 16.40 1.83
CA SER A 207 -31.35 16.39 2.92
C SER A 207 -30.12 15.52 2.62
N ILE A 208 -30.29 14.42 1.85
CA ILE A 208 -29.19 13.58 1.38
C ILE A 208 -28.31 14.33 0.36
N ALA A 209 -28.93 15.19 -0.46
CA ALA A 209 -28.25 16.15 -1.35
C ALA A 209 -27.24 15.53 -2.35
N ILE A 210 -27.45 14.28 -2.78
CA ILE A 210 -26.68 13.63 -3.84
C ILE A 210 -27.28 13.98 -5.21
N ALA A 211 -26.46 14.42 -6.16
CA ALA A 211 -26.93 14.85 -7.46
C ALA A 211 -27.66 13.73 -8.23
N GLY A 212 -28.90 14.01 -8.64
CA GLY A 212 -29.77 13.07 -9.35
C GLY A 212 -30.45 12.02 -8.48
N LEU A 213 -30.19 11.98 -7.18
CA LEU A 213 -30.81 11.03 -6.24
C LEU A 213 -32.04 11.67 -5.60
N THR A 214 -33.17 11.61 -6.29
CA THR A 214 -34.46 12.19 -5.86
C THR A 214 -35.51 11.13 -5.61
N GLN A 215 -36.57 11.49 -4.90
CA GLN A 215 -37.75 10.63 -4.74
C GLN A 215 -38.19 10.03 -6.08
N SER A 216 -38.51 8.74 -6.08
CA SER A 216 -39.09 8.03 -7.23
C SER A 216 -40.21 7.12 -6.78
N GLU A 217 -41.08 6.77 -7.73
CA GLU A 217 -41.99 5.64 -7.58
C GLU A 217 -41.20 4.33 -7.40
N PRO A 218 -41.81 3.32 -6.73
CA PRO A 218 -41.21 2.00 -6.61
C PRO A 218 -40.87 1.39 -7.97
N SER A 219 -39.66 0.83 -8.08
CA SER A 219 -39.23 0.04 -9.22
C SER A 219 -40.00 -1.28 -9.27
N ASN A 220 -40.28 -1.76 -10.49
CA ASN A 220 -40.83 -3.10 -10.70
C ASN A 220 -39.82 -4.21 -10.37
N ASN A 221 -38.54 -3.88 -10.23
CA ASN A 221 -37.48 -4.80 -9.82
C ASN A 221 -36.95 -4.41 -8.44
N TRP A 222 -36.19 -5.32 -7.82
CA TRP A 222 -35.51 -5.05 -6.55
C TRP A 222 -34.37 -4.01 -6.66
N PHE A 223 -34.02 -3.56 -7.87
CA PHE A 223 -32.97 -2.59 -8.16
C PHE A 223 -33.52 -1.39 -8.98
N PRO A 224 -32.81 -0.24 -9.01
CA PRO A 224 -33.23 0.92 -9.79
C PRO A 224 -33.25 0.64 -11.29
N THR A 225 -34.31 1.09 -11.97
CA THR A 225 -34.50 0.90 -13.43
C THR A 225 -34.68 2.22 -14.18
N ASP A 226 -34.45 3.34 -13.50
CA ASP A 226 -34.69 4.69 -14.04
C ASP A 226 -33.65 5.12 -15.08
N SER A 227 -32.47 4.51 -15.08
CA SER A 227 -31.42 4.72 -16.08
C SER A 227 -30.55 3.48 -16.20
N ALA A 228 -29.97 3.24 -17.38
CA ALA A 228 -28.97 2.18 -17.56
C ALA A 228 -27.73 2.39 -16.65
N TRP A 229 -27.43 3.66 -16.32
CA TRP A 229 -26.28 4.08 -15.50
C TRP A 229 -26.75 4.68 -14.17
N TRP A 230 -27.79 4.11 -13.55
CA TRP A 230 -28.34 4.58 -12.27
C TRP A 230 -27.26 4.69 -11.17
N TRP A 231 -26.29 3.77 -11.17
CA TRP A 231 -25.16 3.74 -10.23
C TRP A 231 -24.18 4.90 -10.43
N TRP A 232 -24.24 5.64 -11.54
CA TRP A 232 -23.39 6.79 -11.82
C TRP A 232 -23.45 7.86 -10.73
N ARG A 233 -24.65 8.06 -10.16
CA ARG A 233 -24.90 9.04 -9.09
C ARG A 233 -24.06 8.80 -7.83
N ALA A 234 -23.61 7.56 -7.61
CA ALA A 234 -22.73 7.22 -6.49
C ALA A 234 -21.39 7.97 -6.54
N SER A 235 -20.95 8.39 -7.73
CA SER A 235 -19.73 9.19 -7.93
C SER A 235 -19.97 10.72 -7.82
N ARG A 236 -21.14 11.16 -7.35
CA ARG A 236 -21.55 12.56 -7.25
C ARG A 236 -22.03 12.92 -5.85
N ALA A 237 -21.35 12.37 -4.84
CA ALA A 237 -21.70 12.58 -3.44
C ALA A 237 -21.41 14.03 -2.98
N ILE A 238 -20.45 14.71 -3.62
CA ILE A 238 -20.15 16.12 -3.36
C ILE A 238 -20.62 16.95 -4.57
N PRO A 239 -21.48 17.97 -4.38
CA PRO A 239 -21.96 18.81 -5.47
C PRO A 239 -20.84 19.46 -6.29
N GLY A 240 -20.91 19.33 -7.61
CA GLY A 240 -19.92 19.90 -8.54
C GLY A 240 -18.59 19.13 -8.61
N ALA A 241 -18.43 18.05 -7.85
CA ALA A 241 -17.22 17.24 -7.82
C ALA A 241 -17.45 15.83 -8.37
N ILE A 242 -16.39 15.26 -8.93
CA ILE A 242 -16.29 13.85 -9.28
C ILE A 242 -15.69 13.14 -8.06
N THR A 243 -16.50 12.33 -7.38
CA THR A 243 -16.12 11.62 -6.15
C THR A 243 -16.11 10.12 -6.39
N GLU A 244 -15.20 9.68 -7.24
CA GLU A 244 -15.01 8.25 -7.48
C GLU A 244 -14.44 7.53 -6.26
N PHE A 245 -14.76 6.25 -6.17
CA PHE A 245 -14.31 5.35 -5.12
C PHE A 245 -13.96 4.01 -5.78
N PRO A 246 -13.15 3.14 -5.13
CA PRO A 246 -12.54 2.03 -5.86
C PRO A 246 -13.54 1.10 -6.57
N ALA A 247 -14.63 0.68 -5.91
CA ALA A 247 -15.64 -0.15 -6.57
C ALA A 247 -16.28 0.52 -7.80
N PHE A 248 -16.51 1.84 -7.76
CA PHE A 248 -17.00 2.60 -8.91
C PHE A 248 -16.00 2.60 -10.06
N SER A 249 -14.73 2.94 -9.80
CA SER A 249 -13.73 3.06 -10.85
C SER A 249 -13.43 1.70 -11.49
N PHE A 250 -13.41 0.61 -10.71
CA PHE A 250 -13.25 -0.74 -11.27
C PHE A 250 -14.48 -1.20 -12.08
N LEU A 251 -15.70 -0.82 -11.67
CA LEU A 251 -16.92 -1.12 -12.43
C LEU A 251 -16.96 -0.33 -13.75
N LEU A 252 -16.64 0.97 -13.69
CA LEU A 252 -16.56 1.85 -14.86
C LEU A 252 -15.52 1.33 -15.86
N GLY A 253 -14.35 0.95 -15.35
CA GLY A 253 -13.27 0.36 -16.15
C GLY A 253 -12.40 1.40 -16.86
N ASP A 254 -12.37 2.63 -16.36
CA ASP A 254 -11.38 3.61 -16.78
C ASP A 254 -10.10 3.30 -15.98
N MET A 255 -9.01 2.96 -16.68
CA MET A 255 -7.76 2.51 -16.06
C MET A 255 -6.92 3.71 -15.64
N HIS A 256 -7.54 4.63 -14.92
CA HIS A 256 -6.93 5.89 -14.55
C HIS A 256 -5.73 5.73 -13.60
N PRO A 257 -4.82 6.72 -13.61
CA PRO A 257 -3.74 6.89 -12.65
C PRO A 257 -4.11 6.64 -11.18
N HIS A 258 -5.22 7.22 -10.71
CA HIS A 258 -5.65 7.11 -9.31
C HIS A 258 -6.23 5.74 -8.96
N LEU A 259 -6.75 4.98 -9.93
CA LEU A 259 -7.16 3.59 -9.72
C LEU A 259 -5.93 2.70 -9.60
N MET A 260 -4.97 2.87 -10.51
CA MET A 260 -3.73 2.08 -10.51
C MET A 260 -2.85 2.36 -9.30
N SER A 261 -2.93 3.56 -8.71
CA SER A 261 -2.16 3.95 -7.53
C SER A 261 -2.67 3.36 -6.21
N LEU A 262 -3.91 2.85 -6.14
CA LEU A 262 -4.52 2.34 -4.90
C LEU A 262 -3.62 1.32 -4.18
N ALA A 263 -3.13 0.32 -4.91
CA ALA A 263 -2.24 -0.70 -4.35
C ALA A 263 -0.91 -0.11 -3.83
N PHE A 264 -0.39 0.95 -4.46
CA PHE A 264 0.85 1.62 -4.05
C PHE A 264 0.64 2.48 -2.82
N LEU A 265 -0.50 3.15 -2.69
CA LEU A 265 -0.83 3.93 -1.50
C LEU A 265 -1.02 3.02 -0.27
N LEU A 266 -1.68 1.86 -0.45
CA LEU A 266 -1.83 0.84 0.60
C LEU A 266 -0.49 0.21 0.97
N LEU A 267 0.37 -0.06 -0.02
CA LEU A 267 1.74 -0.51 0.23
C LEU A 267 2.56 0.54 1.00
N ALA A 268 2.50 1.81 0.59
CA ALA A 268 3.20 2.90 1.28
C ALA A 268 2.72 3.06 2.73
N THR A 269 1.41 2.87 2.97
CA THR A 269 0.82 2.84 4.32
C THR A 269 1.35 1.65 5.14
N SER A 270 1.45 0.47 4.54
CA SER A 270 2.04 -0.71 5.21
C SER A 270 3.51 -0.49 5.55
N LEU A 271 4.27 0.13 4.64
CA LEU A 271 5.68 0.47 4.84
C LEU A 271 5.86 1.55 5.91
N SER A 272 4.96 2.55 6.00
CA SER A 272 5.02 3.55 7.04
C SER A 272 4.83 2.92 8.44
N ILE A 273 3.94 1.93 8.57
CA ILE A 273 3.78 1.17 9.81
C ILE A 273 5.05 0.38 10.12
N GLN A 274 5.63 -0.30 9.12
CA GLN A 274 6.88 -1.04 9.31
C GLN A 274 8.04 -0.14 9.77
N ILE A 275 8.19 1.05 9.18
CA ILE A 275 9.18 2.06 9.59
C ILE A 275 8.93 2.51 11.03
N TYR A 276 7.67 2.78 11.40
CA TYR A 276 7.33 3.15 12.77
C TYR A 276 7.69 2.05 13.78
N LEU A 277 7.53 0.78 13.40
CA LEU A 277 7.85 -0.36 14.27
C LEU A 277 9.35 -0.62 14.39
N GLN A 278 10.14 -0.24 13.38
CA GLN A 278 11.56 -0.55 13.28
C GLN A 278 12.38 -0.04 14.48
N GLN A 279 13.31 -0.85 14.98
CA GLN A 279 14.24 -0.43 16.03
C GLN A 279 15.56 0.06 15.40
N GLY A 280 16.15 1.11 15.99
CA GLY A 280 17.47 1.62 15.59
C GLY A 280 17.50 2.37 14.26
N LEU A 281 16.35 2.85 13.75
CA LEU A 281 16.21 3.50 12.43
C LEU A 281 17.24 4.61 12.18
N LEU A 282 17.53 5.43 13.20
CA LEU A 282 18.44 6.57 13.11
C LEU A 282 19.91 6.25 13.45
N HIS A 283 20.22 4.98 13.75
CA HIS A 283 21.59 4.60 14.09
C HIS A 283 22.39 4.29 12.82
N LEU A 284 23.55 4.92 12.63
CA LEU A 284 24.38 4.74 11.43
C LEU A 284 24.75 3.28 11.15
N SER A 285 24.96 2.47 12.20
CA SER A 285 25.26 1.04 12.02
C SER A 285 24.05 0.21 11.56
N ALA A 286 22.82 0.68 11.77
CA ALA A 286 21.61 0.01 11.33
C ALA A 286 21.34 0.20 9.83
N PHE A 287 21.99 1.18 9.18
CA PHE A 287 21.79 1.42 7.74
C PHE A 287 22.12 0.17 6.91
N LYS A 288 23.11 -0.63 7.32
CA LYS A 288 23.48 -1.89 6.66
C LYS A 288 22.39 -2.98 6.76
N SER A 289 21.55 -2.98 7.78
CA SER A 289 20.45 -3.94 7.89
C SER A 289 19.12 -3.39 7.37
N LEU A 290 18.98 -2.06 7.31
CA LEU A 290 17.73 -1.38 6.94
C LEU A 290 17.66 -0.94 5.48
N TRP A 291 18.77 -0.98 4.74
CA TRP A 291 18.77 -0.57 3.32
C TRP A 291 17.69 -1.24 2.47
N PRO A 292 17.28 -2.52 2.66
CA PRO A 292 16.22 -3.11 1.82
C PRO A 292 14.86 -2.45 2.09
N LEU A 293 14.56 -2.17 3.36
CA LEU A 293 13.34 -1.46 3.77
C LEU A 293 13.35 -0.04 3.20
N LEU A 294 14.45 0.69 3.37
CA LEU A 294 14.59 2.05 2.85
C LEU A 294 14.46 2.08 1.32
N LEU A 295 15.10 1.14 0.63
CA LEU A 295 15.03 1.03 -0.83
C LEU A 295 13.60 0.76 -1.30
N ILE A 296 12.90 -0.19 -0.70
CA ILE A 296 11.52 -0.53 -1.09
C ILE A 296 10.56 0.64 -0.81
N THR A 297 10.78 1.36 0.30
CA THR A 297 10.04 2.59 0.63
C THR A 297 10.32 3.69 -0.39
N SER A 298 11.58 3.91 -0.76
CA SER A 298 11.94 4.91 -1.78
C SER A 298 11.37 4.57 -3.16
N ILE A 299 11.41 3.31 -3.58
CA ILE A 299 10.80 2.86 -4.85
C ILE A 299 9.28 3.02 -4.80
N SER A 300 8.63 2.66 -3.69
CA SER A 300 7.18 2.80 -3.52
C SER A 300 6.75 4.27 -3.59
N LEU A 301 7.45 5.17 -2.89
CA LEU A 301 7.20 6.62 -2.93
C LEU A 301 7.47 7.21 -4.31
N GLY A 302 8.60 6.88 -4.92
CA GLY A 302 8.96 7.35 -6.27
C GLY A 302 7.97 6.87 -7.33
N SER A 303 7.43 5.66 -7.17
CA SER A 303 6.39 5.14 -8.07
C SER A 303 5.11 5.98 -8.01
N LEU A 304 4.72 6.47 -6.82
CA LEU A 304 3.53 7.32 -6.69
C LEU A 304 3.67 8.64 -7.47
N ILE A 305 4.84 9.25 -7.52
CA ILE A 305 5.07 10.51 -8.29
C ILE A 305 4.65 10.35 -9.76
N VAL A 306 4.93 9.19 -10.35
CA VAL A 306 4.74 8.94 -11.78
C VAL A 306 3.44 8.18 -12.07
N THR A 307 2.92 7.42 -11.11
CA THR A 307 1.62 6.74 -11.24
C THR A 307 0.46 7.66 -10.89
N ASN A 308 0.55 8.47 -9.83
CA ASN A 308 -0.43 9.50 -9.46
C ASN A 308 0.21 10.48 -8.45
N LEU A 309 0.67 11.63 -8.95
CA LEU A 309 1.39 12.62 -8.12
C LEU A 309 0.58 13.10 -6.91
N TRP A 310 -0.75 13.10 -6.98
CA TRP A 310 -1.61 13.56 -5.88
C TRP A 310 -1.57 12.65 -4.65
N ASP A 311 -1.21 11.38 -4.81
CA ASP A 311 -1.05 10.46 -3.69
C ASP A 311 0.31 10.61 -2.98
N PHE A 312 1.29 11.23 -3.66
CA PHE A 312 2.64 11.38 -3.13
C PHE A 312 2.69 12.20 -1.83
N PRO A 313 2.05 13.40 -1.72
CA PRO A 313 2.05 14.16 -0.47
C PRO A 313 1.49 13.38 0.71
N VAL A 314 0.44 12.58 0.50
CA VAL A 314 -0.19 11.76 1.55
C VAL A 314 0.77 10.65 1.99
N ALA A 315 1.32 9.89 1.04
CA ALA A 315 2.27 8.82 1.34
C ALA A 315 3.55 9.34 2.00
N LEU A 316 4.07 10.49 1.54
CA LEU A 316 5.23 11.16 2.13
C LEU A 316 4.93 11.61 3.56
N ALA A 317 3.77 12.22 3.80
CA ALA A 317 3.36 12.64 5.13
C ALA A 317 3.25 11.45 6.10
N LEU A 318 2.69 10.32 5.65
CA LEU A 318 2.62 9.09 6.45
C LEU A 318 4.01 8.56 6.81
N ILE A 319 4.91 8.44 5.84
CA ILE A 319 6.27 7.93 6.07
C ILE A 319 7.07 8.89 6.96
N ALA A 320 7.02 10.20 6.69
CA ALA A 320 7.69 11.21 7.51
C ALA A 320 7.17 11.18 8.96
N SER A 321 5.84 11.10 9.14
CA SER A 321 5.22 10.97 10.47
C SER A 321 5.70 9.71 11.17
N SER A 322 5.77 8.58 10.48
CA SER A 322 6.29 7.34 11.05
C SER A 322 7.76 7.44 11.49
N ILE A 323 8.61 8.12 10.72
CA ILE A 323 10.02 8.37 11.10
C ILE A 323 10.08 9.25 12.35
N LEU A 324 9.33 10.36 12.39
CA LEU A 324 9.30 11.27 13.54
C LEU A 324 8.77 10.58 14.81
N LEU A 325 7.68 9.82 14.68
CA LEU A 325 7.11 9.05 15.79
C LEU A 325 8.05 7.94 16.25
N ASN A 326 8.78 7.30 15.32
CA ASN A 326 9.80 6.32 15.66
C ASN A 326 10.94 6.95 16.47
N ALA A 327 11.43 8.12 16.04
CA ALA A 327 12.46 8.88 16.73
C ALA A 327 12.02 9.24 18.16
N ALA A 328 10.83 9.84 18.30
CA ALA A 328 10.25 10.19 19.60
C ALA A 328 10.02 8.96 20.50
N ARG A 329 9.61 7.83 19.93
CA ARG A 329 9.45 6.56 20.68
C ARG A 329 10.79 6.02 21.16
N ASN A 330 11.84 6.10 20.34
CA ASN A 330 13.15 5.58 20.68
C ASN A 330 13.88 6.47 21.70
N GLU A 331 13.70 7.79 21.65
CA GLU A 331 14.16 8.70 22.72
C GLU A 331 13.50 8.39 24.06
N ARG A 332 12.21 8.05 24.07
CA ARG A 332 11.53 7.57 25.28
C ARG A 332 12.02 6.20 25.76
N ARG A 333 12.65 5.39 24.89
CA ARG A 333 13.17 4.04 25.19
C ARG A 333 14.65 3.99 25.57
N LEU A 334 15.39 5.10 25.52
CA LEU A 334 16.78 5.19 25.97
C LEU A 334 16.97 6.44 26.86
N GLN A 335 16.36 6.43 28.04
CA GLN A 335 16.56 7.50 29.04
C GLN A 335 17.60 7.08 30.06
N LEU A 336 18.86 6.98 29.62
CA LEU A 336 20.00 6.87 30.54
C LEU A 336 20.15 8.22 31.27
N GLY A 337 20.24 8.20 32.60
CA GLY A 337 20.45 9.40 33.40
C GLY A 337 19.20 10.25 33.59
N LYS A 338 18.00 9.67 33.45
CA LYS A 338 16.75 10.36 33.80
C LYS A 338 16.73 10.79 35.28
N ALA A 339 17.27 9.92 36.12
CA ALA A 339 17.67 10.22 37.48
C ALA A 339 19.18 9.95 37.62
N ILE A 340 19.87 10.90 38.24
CA ILE A 340 21.27 10.77 38.61
C ILE A 340 21.37 11.13 40.07
N VAL A 341 21.91 10.22 40.87
CA VAL A 341 22.17 10.46 42.29
C VAL A 341 23.66 10.23 42.52
N MET A 342 24.33 11.23 43.10
CA MET A 342 25.71 11.12 43.52
C MET A 342 25.74 11.08 45.05
N ASN A 343 26.43 10.09 45.60
CA ASN A 343 26.65 9.95 47.04
C ASN A 343 28.13 9.66 47.28
N GLU A 344 28.88 10.63 47.84
CA GLU A 344 30.32 10.57 48.13
C GLU A 344 31.16 9.94 47.02
N ASN A 345 31.34 8.61 47.04
CA ASN A 345 32.11 7.83 46.08
C ASN A 345 31.26 6.97 45.13
N SER A 346 29.95 7.18 45.05
CA SER A 346 29.03 6.39 44.23
C SER A 346 28.16 7.27 43.34
N LEU A 347 28.06 6.92 42.06
CA LEU A 347 27.21 7.57 41.07
C LEU A 347 26.19 6.55 40.58
N LEU A 348 24.93 6.81 40.86
CA LEU A 348 23.80 6.00 40.40
C LEU A 348 23.20 6.68 39.18
N ILE A 349 23.18 5.97 38.06
CA ILE A 349 22.60 6.43 36.80
C ILE A 349 21.44 5.52 36.47
N SER A 350 20.25 6.09 36.37
CA SER A 350 19.09 5.31 36.00
C SER A 350 18.96 5.07 34.50
N SER A 351 18.17 4.07 34.14
CA SER A 351 17.84 3.70 32.77
C SER A 351 16.41 3.19 32.78
N THR A 352 15.44 4.03 32.42
CA THR A 352 14.04 3.81 32.79
C THR A 352 13.24 2.84 31.91
N THR A 353 13.87 1.91 31.20
CA THR A 353 13.22 1.28 30.03
C THR A 353 13.20 -0.23 30.04
N GLY A 354 12.00 -0.79 29.90
CA GLY A 354 11.60 -2.18 29.61
C GLY A 354 10.17 -2.40 30.16
N PRO A 355 9.33 -3.31 29.65
CA PRO A 355 9.50 -4.28 28.56
C PRO A 355 8.68 -3.95 27.30
N GLN A 356 9.31 -4.08 26.13
CA GLN A 356 8.68 -4.58 24.88
C GLN A 356 9.81 -5.15 24.01
N ASN A 357 9.73 -6.47 23.73
CA ASN A 357 10.55 -7.26 22.79
C ASN A 357 12.01 -6.81 22.58
N ASN A 358 12.90 -7.24 23.47
CA ASN A 358 14.37 -7.08 23.44
C ASN A 358 14.97 -5.74 23.92
N SER A 359 14.21 -4.85 24.57
CA SER A 359 14.81 -3.70 25.27
C SER A 359 15.50 -4.13 26.57
N PRO A 360 16.72 -3.65 26.89
CA PRO A 360 17.40 -3.98 28.15
C PRO A 360 16.55 -3.51 29.32
N MET A 361 16.18 -4.40 30.25
CA MET A 361 15.29 -4.10 31.39
C MET A 361 15.64 -2.77 32.10
N PRO A 362 14.63 -2.07 32.66
CA PRO A 362 14.87 -0.86 33.41
C PRO A 362 15.83 -1.17 34.55
N CYS A 363 16.85 -0.34 34.71
CA CYS A 363 17.93 -0.64 35.64
C CYS A 363 18.57 0.61 36.22
N VAL A 364 19.13 0.47 37.41
CA VAL A 364 20.04 1.46 37.99
C VAL A 364 21.46 0.94 37.86
N ARG A 365 22.33 1.69 37.18
CA ARG A 365 23.76 1.39 37.09
C ARG A 365 24.48 2.16 38.17
N ILE A 366 25.30 1.47 38.95
CA ILE A 366 26.09 2.06 40.02
C ILE A 366 27.56 2.09 39.58
N PHE A 367 28.17 3.27 39.69
CA PHE A 367 29.59 3.49 39.47
C PHE A 367 30.22 3.92 40.78
N ASN A 368 31.39 3.37 41.11
CA ASN A 368 32.17 3.82 42.26
C ASN A 368 33.37 4.65 41.81
N PHE A 369 33.64 5.74 42.49
CA PHE A 369 34.84 6.55 42.27
C PHE A 369 36.05 5.88 42.92
N SER A 370 37.15 5.81 42.17
CA SER A 370 38.45 5.31 42.62
C SER A 370 39.55 6.29 42.20
N GLU A 371 40.79 6.11 42.66
CA GLU A 371 41.93 6.95 42.25
C GLU A 371 42.16 6.98 40.73
N LYS A 372 41.62 6.00 39.99
CA LYS A 372 41.69 5.92 38.51
C LYS A 372 40.41 6.41 37.82
N GLY A 373 39.50 7.07 38.55
CA GLY A 373 38.20 7.55 38.07
C GLY A 373 37.03 6.62 38.40
N TRP A 374 35.88 6.92 37.79
CA TRP A 374 34.63 6.16 37.94
C TRP A 374 34.75 4.76 37.32
N LYS A 375 34.43 3.72 38.09
CA LYS A 375 34.34 2.34 37.62
C LYS A 375 32.93 1.82 37.78
N PHE A 376 32.42 1.13 36.75
CA PHE A 376 31.16 0.40 36.86
C PHE A 376 31.28 -0.66 37.96
N ASN A 377 30.34 -0.65 38.90
CA ASN A 377 30.29 -1.57 40.03
C ASN A 377 29.23 -2.65 39.78
N GLN A 378 27.96 -2.25 39.66
CA GLN A 378 26.86 -3.19 39.50
C GLN A 378 25.66 -2.61 38.75
N LYS A 379 24.81 -3.51 38.24
CA LYS A 379 23.52 -3.19 37.60
C LYS A 379 22.40 -3.79 38.46
N LEU A 380 21.50 -2.95 38.95
CA LEU A 380 20.31 -3.36 39.67
C LEU A 380 19.09 -3.38 38.75
N THR A 381 18.31 -4.45 38.79
CA THR A 381 17.03 -4.62 38.10
C THR A 381 15.99 -5.09 39.11
N ALA A 382 14.75 -4.60 39.02
CA ALA A 382 13.68 -5.09 39.88
C ALA A 382 13.13 -6.44 39.35
N GLU A 383 12.82 -7.35 40.27
CA GLU A 383 12.30 -8.69 39.97
C GLU A 383 10.85 -8.66 39.48
N GLU A 384 10.04 -7.73 39.98
CA GLU A 384 8.67 -7.48 39.53
C GLU A 384 8.56 -6.04 38.98
N LEU A 385 8.41 -5.92 37.68
CA LEU A 385 8.23 -4.64 37.00
C LEU A 385 6.87 -4.61 36.31
N GLY A 386 5.97 -3.74 36.78
CA GLY A 386 4.76 -3.40 36.05
C GLY A 386 5.07 -2.81 34.67
N THR A 387 4.20 -3.03 33.70
CA THR A 387 4.30 -2.36 32.38
C THR A 387 4.27 -0.85 32.55
N HIS A 388 5.28 -0.15 31.99
CA HIS A 388 5.46 1.30 32.14
C HIS A 388 5.71 1.78 33.58
N SER A 389 6.27 0.94 34.46
CA SER A 389 6.61 1.34 35.84
C SER A 389 7.54 2.55 35.93
N GLY A 390 8.29 2.84 34.85
CA GLY A 390 9.28 3.92 34.84
C GLY A 390 10.43 3.68 35.82
N PHE A 391 10.61 2.44 36.30
CA PHE A 391 11.68 2.07 37.23
C PHE A 391 13.05 2.44 36.69
N GLY A 392 13.85 3.10 37.53
CA GLY A 392 15.12 3.70 37.14
C GLY A 392 15.27 5.07 37.77
#